data_AF-A0A371P062-F1
#
_entry.id   AF-A0A371P062-F1
#
_cell.length_a   1.000
_cell.length_b   1.000
_cell.length_c   1.000
_cell.angle_alpha   90.00
_cell.angle_beta   90.00
_cell.angle_gamma   90.00
#
_symmetry.space_group_name_H-M   'P 1'
#
loop_
_entity.id
_entity.type
_entity.pdbx_description
1 polymer ?
#
loop_
_entity_poly.entity_id
_entity_poly.type
_entity_poly.pdbx_seq_one_letter_code
_entity_poly.pdbx_strand_id
1 'polypeptide(L)'
;MTAHAARAHSLLGASKAAQWINCPPSARLQEHIPDTRSAFADEGTLAHELSENKLERRLMICNSKQREQLDKELEKIQANEFYGPEMEKAISEYCEIVEERYMEARARTADAVMLLEERLDFSEWVPNGYGTGDVVLIADGVMEIIDLKYGKGVPVSAFDNSQMRLYALGAWSAYNFLYDIREIRMTIVQPRLDSVSSDTMTVDELLAWAEDIVMPAAALADAGEGEHKAGEHCRWCKVKGNCRARADQNMAALAYEFKEPALLSLEEVGSILTIAEQLQAWAKDVQGFAFDQAKSGQRVPGWKLVEGRSNRVITDKEAVKVKLEAAAIDSDYYLKPQELLGIGDLEKKIGKKELAVLIGDLILKPQGKPVLVVETDKRPELNSVENDFDGEEFET
;
A
#
# COMPACT_ATOMS: atom_id res chain seq x y z
N MET A 1 0.15 -5.14 26.05
CA MET A 1 -0.70 -4.92 24.86
C MET A 1 -0.92 -6.26 24.17
N THR A 2 -2.09 -6.53 23.62
CA THR A 2 -2.31 -7.69 22.73
C THR A 2 -1.43 -7.53 21.50
N ALA A 3 -0.69 -8.57 21.13
CA ALA A 3 0.14 -8.55 19.93
C ALA A 3 -0.70 -8.12 18.72
N HIS A 4 -0.16 -7.24 17.87
CA HIS A 4 -0.87 -6.67 16.71
C HIS A 4 -1.49 -7.76 15.81
N ALA A 5 -0.76 -8.87 15.65
CA ALA A 5 -1.16 -10.05 14.89
C ALA A 5 -2.39 -10.81 15.43
N ALA A 6 -2.76 -10.62 16.71
CA ALA A 6 -3.77 -11.41 17.40
C ALA A 6 -5.13 -10.68 17.57
N ARG A 7 -5.27 -9.49 16.99
CA ARG A 7 -6.51 -8.69 17.08
C ARG A 7 -7.60 -9.33 16.20
N ALA A 8 -8.80 -9.55 16.76
CA ALA A 8 -9.94 -10.04 16.00
C ALA A 8 -10.34 -9.03 14.93
N HIS A 9 -10.61 -9.49 13.70
CA HIS A 9 -11.09 -8.63 12.62
C HIS A 9 -12.61 -8.57 12.64
N SER A 10 -13.17 -7.35 12.67
CA SER A 10 -14.60 -7.13 12.44
C SER A 10 -14.93 -7.43 10.97
N LEU A 11 -16.12 -8.00 10.72
CA LEU A 11 -16.64 -8.27 9.37
C LEU A 11 -16.61 -6.99 8.52
N LEU A 12 -16.99 -5.86 9.11
CA LEU A 12 -17.05 -4.54 8.50
C LEU A 12 -15.90 -3.66 8.98
N GLY A 13 -14.69 -4.23 9.06
CA GLY A 13 -13.49 -3.50 9.47
C GLY A 13 -13.16 -2.33 8.53
N ALA A 14 -12.57 -1.26 9.08
CA ALA A 14 -12.28 -0.02 8.35
C ALA A 14 -11.35 -0.19 7.15
N SER A 15 -10.34 -1.07 7.25
CA SER A 15 -9.41 -1.34 6.15
C SER A 15 -10.06 -2.00 4.92
N LYS A 16 -11.26 -2.56 5.10
CA LYS A 16 -12.09 -3.15 4.02
C LYS A 16 -13.29 -2.25 3.65
N ALA A 17 -13.36 -1.03 4.19
CA ALA A 17 -14.50 -0.12 4.02
C ALA A 17 -14.82 0.22 2.58
N ALA A 18 -13.81 0.60 1.79
CA ALA A 18 -14.01 0.86 0.37
C ALA A 18 -14.64 -0.34 -0.37
N GLN A 19 -14.40 -1.57 0.10
CA GLN A 19 -15.01 -2.76 -0.47
C GLN A 19 -16.46 -2.95 -0.04
N TRP A 20 -16.76 -3.00 1.27
CA TRP A 20 -18.12 -3.28 1.72
C TRP A 20 -19.07 -2.08 1.54
N ILE A 21 -18.56 -0.86 1.42
CA ILE A 21 -19.40 0.30 1.03
C ILE A 21 -19.85 0.17 -0.44
N ASN A 22 -18.92 -0.18 -1.34
CA ASN A 22 -19.21 -0.22 -2.77
C ASN A 22 -19.85 -1.54 -3.24
N CYS A 23 -19.60 -2.64 -2.54
CA CYS A 23 -20.14 -3.96 -2.82
C CYS A 23 -20.55 -4.63 -1.49
N PRO A 24 -21.66 -4.19 -0.86
CA PRO A 24 -22.09 -4.66 0.46
C PRO A 24 -22.14 -6.19 0.62
N PRO A 25 -22.75 -6.97 -0.29
CA PRO A 25 -22.86 -8.42 -0.11
C PRO A 25 -21.51 -9.13 -0.18
N SER A 26 -20.43 -8.46 -0.63
CA SER A 26 -19.10 -9.05 -0.63
C SER A 26 -18.59 -9.36 0.78
N ALA A 27 -19.02 -8.62 1.82
CA ALA A 27 -18.58 -8.85 3.20
C ALA A 27 -18.89 -10.30 3.64
N ARG A 28 -20.15 -10.73 3.53
CA ARG A 28 -20.60 -12.09 3.88
C ARG A 28 -20.05 -13.17 2.95
N LEU A 29 -19.93 -12.89 1.65
CA LEU A 29 -19.37 -13.87 0.68
C LEU A 29 -17.96 -14.34 1.02
N GLN A 30 -17.19 -13.52 1.72
CA GLN A 30 -15.80 -13.78 2.03
C GLN A 30 -15.58 -14.22 3.48
N GLU A 31 -16.62 -14.21 4.31
CA GLU A 31 -16.54 -14.44 5.76
C GLU A 31 -15.90 -15.79 6.09
N HIS A 32 -16.24 -16.82 5.33
CA HIS A 32 -15.71 -18.18 5.53
C HIS A 32 -14.36 -18.43 4.85
N ILE A 33 -13.79 -17.43 4.16
CA ILE A 33 -12.50 -17.57 3.47
C ILE A 33 -11.41 -17.04 4.39
N PRO A 34 -10.46 -17.89 4.83
CA PRO A 34 -9.41 -17.47 5.73
C PRO A 34 -8.54 -16.38 5.10
N ASP A 35 -8.14 -15.38 5.89
CA ASP A 35 -7.14 -14.41 5.46
C ASP A 35 -5.79 -15.11 5.23
N THR A 36 -5.13 -14.81 4.12
CA THR A 36 -3.81 -15.34 3.81
C THR A 36 -2.77 -14.37 4.33
N ARG A 37 -1.99 -14.77 5.33
CA ARG A 37 -0.88 -13.95 5.82
C ARG A 37 0.32 -14.09 4.89
N SER A 38 0.97 -12.98 4.59
CA SER A 38 2.18 -12.95 3.76
C SER A 38 3.33 -12.35 4.57
N ALA A 39 4.57 -12.65 4.19
CA ALA A 39 5.74 -12.03 4.80
C ALA A 39 5.67 -10.50 4.77
N PHE A 40 5.03 -9.90 3.75
CA PHE A 40 4.80 -8.45 3.70
C PHE A 40 3.83 -7.94 4.76
N ALA A 41 2.82 -8.74 5.14
CA ALA A 41 1.91 -8.40 6.22
C ALA A 41 2.59 -8.50 7.59
N ASP A 42 3.48 -9.48 7.76
CA ASP A 42 4.31 -9.62 8.96
C ASP A 42 5.33 -8.49 9.09
N GLU A 43 6.02 -8.15 7.99
CA GLU A 43 6.95 -7.01 7.89
C GLU A 43 6.22 -5.70 8.23
N GLY A 44 5.02 -5.48 7.69
CA GLY A 44 4.20 -4.32 8.03
C GLY A 44 3.80 -4.28 9.51
N THR A 45 3.41 -5.41 10.09
CA THR A 45 3.05 -5.49 11.52
C THR A 45 4.22 -5.05 12.41
N LEU A 46 5.42 -5.55 12.13
CA LEU A 46 6.63 -5.17 12.86
C LEU A 46 6.94 -3.68 12.70
N ALA A 47 6.64 -3.10 11.54
CA ALA A 47 6.85 -1.68 11.26
C ALA A 47 5.95 -0.79 12.15
N HIS A 48 4.67 -1.16 12.35
CA HIS A 48 3.78 -0.48 13.30
C HIS A 48 4.26 -0.63 14.75
N GLU A 49 4.68 -1.83 15.15
CA GLU A 49 5.26 -2.08 16.49
C GLU A 49 6.51 -1.20 16.74
N LEU A 50 7.38 -1.06 15.72
CA LEU A 50 8.55 -0.19 15.80
C LEU A 50 8.19 1.29 15.89
N SER A 51 7.20 1.75 15.12
CA SER A 51 6.77 3.15 15.16
C SER A 51 6.13 3.50 16.49
N GLU A 52 5.26 2.64 17.02
CA GLU A 52 4.61 2.82 18.32
C GLU A 52 5.67 2.95 19.42
N ASN A 53 6.60 2.00 19.50
CA ASN A 53 7.66 2.01 20.50
C ASN A 53 8.51 3.29 20.42
N LYS A 54 8.90 3.71 19.21
CA LYS A 54 9.70 4.94 19.00
C LYS A 54 8.93 6.20 19.37
N LEU A 55 7.65 6.31 18.99
CA LEU A 55 6.81 7.46 19.30
C LEU A 55 6.54 7.57 20.79
N GLU A 56 6.18 6.47 21.45
CA GLU A 56 5.97 6.44 22.90
C GLU A 56 7.25 6.88 23.63
N ARG A 57 8.38 6.30 23.23
CA ARG A 57 9.69 6.60 23.84
C ARG A 57 10.16 8.04 23.63
N ARG A 58 9.77 8.70 22.53
CA ARG A 58 10.17 10.08 22.17
C ARG A 58 9.23 11.14 22.72
N LEU A 59 7.92 10.93 22.60
CA LEU A 59 6.92 11.99 22.73
C LEU A 59 5.98 11.83 23.93
N MET A 60 5.90 10.64 24.53
CA MET A 60 5.07 10.40 25.71
C MET A 60 5.85 10.61 27.01
N ILE A 61 5.10 10.88 28.09
CA ILE A 61 5.66 11.00 29.44
C ILE A 61 5.95 9.59 29.97
N CYS A 62 7.21 9.19 29.94
CA CYS A 62 7.65 7.89 30.47
C CYS A 62 8.51 8.06 31.73
N ASN A 63 8.16 7.33 32.79
CA ASN A 63 9.03 7.12 33.95
C ASN A 63 10.17 6.13 33.62
N SER A 64 11.15 6.00 34.51
CA SER A 64 12.33 5.15 34.27
C SER A 64 11.98 3.68 33.99
N LYS A 65 10.96 3.13 34.64
CA LYS A 65 10.54 1.74 34.45
C LYS A 65 9.88 1.55 33.08
N GLN A 66 9.06 2.50 32.62
CA GLN A 66 8.47 2.49 31.29
C GLN A 66 9.56 2.59 30.20
N ARG A 67 10.56 3.46 30.38
CA ARG A 67 11.68 3.57 29.44
C ARG A 67 12.46 2.26 29.33
N GLU A 68 12.76 1.61 30.44
CA GLU A 68 13.43 0.31 30.44
C GLU A 68 12.60 -0.78 29.73
N GLN A 69 11.27 -0.75 29.88
CA GLN A 69 10.38 -1.68 29.19
C GLN A 69 10.39 -1.46 27.68
N LEU A 70 10.28 -0.19 27.23
CA LEU A 70 10.34 0.17 25.82
C LEU A 70 11.67 -0.20 25.19
N ASP A 71 12.78 0.00 25.90
CA ASP A 71 14.12 -0.36 25.40
C ASP A 71 14.23 -1.90 25.21
N LYS A 72 13.67 -2.71 26.12
CA LYS A 72 13.61 -4.18 25.96
C LYS A 72 12.70 -4.63 24.83
N GLU A 73 11.60 -3.92 24.58
CA GLU A 73 10.72 -4.19 23.45
C GLU A 73 11.39 -3.85 22.13
N LEU A 74 12.12 -2.74 22.07
CA LEU A 74 12.94 -2.36 20.93
C LEU A 74 13.99 -3.42 20.61
N GLU A 75 14.70 -3.96 21.61
CA GLU A 75 15.65 -5.07 21.42
C GLU A 75 14.98 -6.30 20.76
N LYS A 76 13.75 -6.64 21.14
CA LYS A 76 12.99 -7.75 20.53
C LYS A 76 12.61 -7.45 19.09
N ILE A 77 12.17 -6.23 18.81
CA ILE A 77 11.83 -5.78 17.46
C ILE A 77 13.08 -5.85 16.57
N GLN A 78 14.22 -5.37 17.07
CA GLN A 78 15.50 -5.35 16.34
C GLN A 78 16.08 -6.75 16.09
N ALA A 79 15.72 -7.74 16.92
CA ALA A 79 16.10 -9.14 16.73
C ALA A 79 15.21 -9.90 15.72
N ASN A 80 14.10 -9.30 15.25
CA ASN A 80 13.20 -9.93 14.30
C ASN A 80 13.83 -10.00 12.89
N GLU A 81 13.57 -11.08 12.15
CA GLU A 81 14.13 -11.29 10.80
C GLU A 81 13.71 -10.23 9.77
N PHE A 82 12.58 -9.57 9.98
CA PHE A 82 12.07 -8.50 9.11
C PHE A 82 12.65 -7.12 9.43
N TYR A 83 13.31 -6.97 10.60
CA TYR A 83 13.96 -5.72 10.94
C TYR A 83 15.23 -5.53 10.11
N GLY A 84 15.43 -4.31 9.61
CA GLY A 84 16.63 -3.95 8.89
C GLY A 84 16.77 -2.44 8.67
N PRO A 85 17.89 -1.99 8.10
CA PRO A 85 18.18 -0.56 7.94
C PRO A 85 17.13 0.21 7.12
N GLU A 86 16.47 -0.45 6.17
CA GLU A 86 15.38 0.16 5.39
C GLU A 86 14.15 0.46 6.27
N MET A 87 13.72 -0.49 7.10
CA MET A 87 12.61 -0.32 8.03
C MET A 87 12.94 0.77 9.06
N GLU A 88 14.13 0.71 9.64
CA GLU A 88 14.59 1.68 10.63
C GLU A 88 14.57 3.11 10.07
N LYS A 89 15.03 3.30 8.83
CA LYS A 89 14.98 4.58 8.14
C LYS A 89 13.53 5.03 7.90
N ALA A 90 12.71 4.17 7.28
CA ALA A 90 11.32 4.48 6.93
C ALA A 90 10.48 4.84 8.18
N ILE A 91 10.65 4.11 9.27
CA ILE A 91 9.94 4.39 10.52
C ILE A 91 10.46 5.63 11.22
N SER A 92 11.75 5.93 11.11
CA SER A 92 12.29 7.19 11.65
C SER A 92 11.71 8.40 10.91
N GLU A 93 11.60 8.35 9.58
CA GLU A 93 10.94 9.38 8.76
C GLU A 93 9.46 9.56 9.15
N TYR A 94 8.73 8.45 9.35
CA TYR A 94 7.36 8.50 9.87
C TYR A 94 7.28 9.19 11.25
N CYS A 95 8.16 8.81 12.18
CA CYS A 95 8.16 9.38 13.52
C CYS A 95 8.48 10.88 13.53
N GLU A 96 9.34 11.33 12.62
CA GLU A 96 9.67 12.76 12.44
C GLU A 96 8.45 13.56 11.96
N ILE A 97 7.68 13.03 11.00
CA ILE A 97 6.44 13.66 10.53
C ILE A 97 5.40 13.75 11.67
N VAL A 98 5.22 12.68 12.43
CA VAL A 98 4.29 12.69 13.58
C VAL A 98 4.75 13.68 14.65
N GLU A 99 6.05 13.76 14.94
CA GLU A 99 6.60 14.74 15.87
C GLU A 99 6.35 16.17 15.38
N GLU A 100 6.56 16.46 14.09
CA GLU A 100 6.26 17.76 13.50
C GLU A 100 4.79 18.14 13.69
N ARG A 101 3.86 17.23 13.36
CA ARG A 101 2.41 17.45 13.55
C ARG A 101 2.03 17.66 15.01
N TYR A 102 2.62 16.90 15.91
CA TYR A 102 2.37 17.07 17.34
C TYR A 102 2.90 18.41 17.86
N MET A 103 4.08 18.84 17.41
CA MET A 103 4.63 20.15 17.79
C MET A 103 3.80 21.30 17.21
N GLU A 104 3.28 21.16 15.99
CA GLU A 104 2.32 22.09 15.39
C GLU A 104 1.05 22.20 16.25
N ALA A 105 0.50 21.06 16.70
CA ALA A 105 -0.65 21.01 17.60
C ALA A 105 -0.37 21.68 18.95
N ARG A 106 0.81 21.41 19.54
CA ARG A 106 1.29 22.02 20.79
C ARG A 106 1.51 23.52 20.68
N ALA A 107 1.87 24.01 19.49
CA ALA A 107 2.02 25.44 19.23
C ALA A 107 0.67 26.17 19.21
N ARG A 108 -0.42 25.48 18.82
CA ARG A 108 -1.79 26.02 18.92
C ARG A 108 -2.28 26.06 20.36
N THR A 109 -2.07 24.98 21.12
CA THR A 109 -2.49 24.92 22.52
C THR A 109 -1.58 24.04 23.39
N ALA A 110 -1.36 24.48 24.63
CA ALA A 110 -0.62 23.72 25.62
C ALA A 110 -1.34 22.42 26.07
N ASP A 111 -2.65 22.33 25.81
CA ASP A 111 -3.50 21.18 26.15
C ASP A 111 -3.60 20.15 25.01
N ALA A 112 -2.76 20.26 23.96
CA ALA A 112 -2.77 19.31 22.86
C ALA A 112 -2.53 17.88 23.37
N VAL A 113 -3.36 16.96 22.92
CA VAL A 113 -3.32 15.54 23.29
C VAL A 113 -2.87 14.72 22.10
N MET A 114 -2.03 13.72 22.37
CA MET A 114 -1.66 12.68 21.41
C MET A 114 -1.93 11.31 22.02
N LEU A 115 -2.56 10.45 21.24
CA LEU A 115 -2.92 9.08 21.58
C LEU A 115 -2.27 8.17 20.53
N LEU A 116 -1.69 7.07 20.98
CA LEU A 116 -1.04 6.08 20.13
C LEU A 116 -1.81 4.76 20.23
N GLU A 117 -1.97 4.06 19.10
CA GLU A 117 -2.70 2.79 19.01
C GLU A 117 -4.10 2.84 19.64
N GLU A 118 -4.80 3.95 19.44
CA GLU A 118 -6.09 4.19 20.07
C GLU A 118 -7.16 3.28 19.46
N ARG A 119 -7.99 2.66 20.31
CA ARG A 119 -9.10 1.84 19.84
C ARG A 119 -10.24 2.77 19.42
N LEU A 120 -10.53 2.79 18.13
CA LEU A 120 -11.54 3.66 17.54
C LEU A 120 -12.82 2.87 17.34
N ASP A 121 -13.80 3.10 18.20
CA ASP A 121 -15.12 2.47 18.15
C ASP A 121 -16.08 3.34 17.33
N PHE A 122 -16.49 2.84 16.16
CA PHE A 122 -17.46 3.49 15.28
C PHE A 122 -18.73 2.63 15.16
N SER A 123 -19.03 1.84 16.22
CA SER A 123 -20.15 0.90 16.22
C SER A 123 -21.52 1.56 16.20
N GLU A 124 -21.57 2.86 16.47
CA GLU A 124 -22.75 3.71 16.29
C GLU A 124 -23.26 3.70 14.83
N TRP A 125 -22.35 3.67 13.85
CA TRP A 125 -22.70 3.70 12.42
C TRP A 125 -22.53 2.34 11.73
N VAL A 126 -21.67 1.46 12.25
CA VAL A 126 -21.35 0.17 11.63
C VAL A 126 -21.46 -0.95 12.66
N PRO A 127 -22.32 -1.98 12.48
CA PRO A 127 -22.47 -3.06 13.47
C PRO A 127 -21.13 -3.70 13.85
N ASN A 128 -20.79 -3.68 15.15
CA ASN A 128 -19.50 -4.15 15.69
C ASN A 128 -18.27 -3.51 15.01
N GLY A 129 -18.42 -2.29 14.50
CA GLY A 129 -17.38 -1.54 13.80
C GLY A 129 -16.36 -0.95 14.76
N TYR A 130 -15.11 -1.40 14.64
CA TYR A 130 -13.99 -0.76 15.33
C TYR A 130 -12.71 -0.91 14.52
N GLY A 131 -11.71 -0.11 14.88
CA GLY A 131 -10.35 -0.21 14.38
C GLY A 131 -9.34 0.24 15.42
N THR A 132 -8.09 0.34 14.98
CA THR A 132 -7.02 0.92 15.76
C THR A 132 -6.38 2.01 14.92
N GLY A 133 -6.40 3.25 15.42
CA GLY A 133 -5.69 4.36 14.79
C GLY A 133 -4.27 4.41 15.32
N ASP A 134 -3.29 4.56 14.43
CA ASP A 134 -1.88 4.58 14.84
C ASP A 134 -1.59 5.81 15.70
N VAL A 135 -2.06 7.00 15.27
CA VAL A 135 -1.93 8.26 16.02
C VAL A 135 -3.22 9.07 15.91
N VAL A 136 -3.70 9.58 17.04
CA VAL A 136 -4.77 10.60 17.11
C VAL A 136 -4.25 11.82 17.86
N LEU A 137 -4.34 12.98 17.22
CA LEU A 137 -4.00 14.28 17.79
C LEU A 137 -5.28 15.10 17.99
N ILE A 138 -5.40 15.79 19.12
CA ILE A 138 -6.51 16.70 19.39
C ILE A 138 -5.94 18.01 19.92
N ALA A 139 -6.23 19.12 19.23
CA ALA A 139 -5.75 20.44 19.62
C ALA A 139 -6.63 21.55 19.06
N ASP A 140 -7.21 22.36 19.96
CA ASP A 140 -7.92 23.62 19.66
C ASP A 140 -8.97 23.51 18.54
N GLY A 141 -9.91 22.58 18.72
CA GLY A 141 -11.00 22.35 17.76
C GLY A 141 -10.64 21.55 16.50
N VAL A 142 -9.38 21.10 16.38
CA VAL A 142 -8.92 20.23 15.30
C VAL A 142 -8.57 18.85 15.85
N MET A 143 -9.08 17.80 15.20
CA MET A 143 -8.64 16.42 15.40
C MET A 143 -7.85 15.95 14.18
N GLU A 144 -6.69 15.34 14.37
CA GLU A 144 -5.91 14.73 13.29
C GLU A 144 -5.68 13.24 13.53
N ILE A 145 -5.97 12.42 12.52
CA ILE A 145 -5.71 10.99 12.51
C ILE A 145 -4.55 10.75 11.54
N ILE A 146 -3.46 10.15 12.02
CA ILE A 146 -2.28 9.84 11.21
C ILE A 146 -2.12 8.31 11.13
N ASP A 147 -2.19 7.75 9.93
CA ASP A 147 -2.06 6.31 9.66
C ASP A 147 -0.77 6.03 8.88
N LEU A 148 0.01 5.06 9.36
CA LEU A 148 1.20 4.54 8.73
C LEU A 148 0.80 3.49 7.68
N LYS A 149 1.19 3.72 6.43
CA LYS A 149 1.17 2.68 5.39
C LYS A 149 2.58 2.23 5.08
N TYR A 150 2.95 1.04 5.56
CA TYR A 150 4.31 0.52 5.32
C TYR A 150 4.47 -0.21 3.96
N GLY A 151 3.37 -0.56 3.28
CA GLY A 151 3.43 -1.28 2.00
C GLY A 151 4.15 -0.48 0.90
N LYS A 152 4.91 -1.17 0.03
CA LYS A 152 5.66 -0.56 -1.10
C LYS A 152 5.01 -0.67 -2.48
N GLY A 153 3.88 -1.39 -2.59
CA GLY A 153 3.34 -1.82 -3.88
C GLY A 153 2.28 -0.89 -4.48
N VAL A 154 1.50 -0.22 -3.65
CA VAL A 154 0.36 0.61 -4.08
C VAL A 154 0.38 1.91 -3.27
N PRO A 155 0.43 3.08 -3.92
CA PRO A 155 0.24 4.36 -3.26
C PRO A 155 -1.12 4.44 -2.57
N VAL A 156 -1.18 4.97 -1.35
CA VAL A 156 -2.43 5.18 -0.61
C VAL A 156 -2.63 6.67 -0.37
N SER A 157 -3.75 7.19 -0.84
CA SER A 157 -4.16 8.59 -0.65
C SER A 157 -5.08 8.74 0.56
N ALA A 158 -4.96 9.85 1.29
CA ALA A 158 -5.91 10.24 2.32
C ALA A 158 -7.20 10.84 1.75
N PHE A 159 -7.15 11.37 0.52
CA PHE A 159 -8.30 11.97 -0.15
C PHE A 159 -9.42 10.94 -0.36
N ASP A 160 -10.62 11.27 0.14
CA ASP A 160 -11.80 10.41 0.05
C ASP A 160 -11.60 8.98 0.59
N ASN A 161 -10.73 8.85 1.59
CA ASN A 161 -10.35 7.55 2.13
C ASN A 161 -11.35 7.06 3.19
N SER A 162 -12.15 6.06 2.85
CA SER A 162 -13.17 5.51 3.77
C SER A 162 -12.59 4.90 5.07
N GLN A 163 -11.37 4.35 5.05
CA GLN A 163 -10.74 3.84 6.27
C GLN A 163 -10.47 4.99 7.24
N MET A 164 -9.85 6.07 6.74
CA MET A 164 -9.51 7.23 7.56
C MET A 164 -10.76 7.93 8.10
N ARG A 165 -11.83 8.03 7.30
CA ARG A 165 -13.11 8.60 7.76
C ARG A 165 -13.79 7.76 8.85
N LEU A 166 -13.72 6.43 8.79
CA LEU A 166 -14.22 5.59 9.89
C LEU A 166 -13.38 5.73 11.16
N TYR A 167 -12.06 5.86 11.04
CA TYR A 167 -11.20 6.17 12.17
C TYR A 167 -11.53 7.53 12.76
N ALA A 168 -11.74 8.54 11.92
CA ALA A 168 -12.22 9.85 12.33
C ALA A 168 -13.55 9.78 13.09
N LEU A 169 -14.52 8.99 12.61
CA LEU A 169 -15.80 8.79 13.31
C LEU A 169 -15.61 8.18 14.70
N GLY A 170 -14.78 7.14 14.80
CA GLY A 170 -14.52 6.50 16.09
C GLY A 170 -13.76 7.40 17.05
N ALA A 171 -12.77 8.16 16.57
CA ALA A 171 -12.04 9.12 17.38
C ALA A 171 -12.94 10.27 17.83
N TRP A 172 -13.74 10.83 16.92
CA TRP A 172 -14.70 11.88 17.25
C TRP A 172 -15.74 11.39 18.25
N SER A 173 -16.34 10.22 18.06
CA SER A 173 -17.31 9.63 19.01
C SER A 173 -16.70 9.47 20.41
N ALA A 174 -15.44 9.05 20.50
CA ALA A 174 -14.74 8.88 21.77
C ALA A 174 -14.43 10.19 22.51
N TYR A 175 -14.33 11.33 21.82
CA TYR A 175 -13.76 12.56 22.39
C TYR A 175 -14.61 13.82 22.24
N ASN A 176 -15.69 13.82 21.45
CA ASN A 176 -16.54 14.99 21.22
C ASN A 176 -17.19 15.56 22.50
N PHE A 177 -17.39 14.74 23.53
CA PHE A 177 -17.95 15.21 24.80
C PHE A 177 -16.95 16.01 25.66
N LEU A 178 -15.64 15.88 25.38
CA LEU A 178 -14.56 16.59 26.08
C LEU A 178 -14.06 17.79 25.28
N TYR A 179 -14.00 17.66 23.96
CA TYR A 179 -13.40 18.64 23.07
C TYR A 179 -14.41 19.09 22.02
N ASP A 180 -14.51 20.40 21.83
CA ASP A 180 -15.31 21.03 20.77
C ASP A 180 -14.58 20.90 19.41
N ILE A 181 -14.53 19.67 18.89
CA ILE A 181 -13.90 19.33 17.61
C ILE A 181 -14.82 19.80 16.48
N ARG A 182 -14.27 20.58 15.55
CA ARG A 182 -15.00 21.17 14.41
C ARG A 182 -14.44 20.75 13.07
N GLU A 183 -13.12 20.58 13.01
CA GLU A 183 -12.39 20.16 11.82
C GLU A 183 -11.65 18.85 12.09
N ILE A 184 -11.66 17.96 11.11
CA ILE A 184 -10.93 16.71 11.13
C ILE A 184 -9.95 16.67 9.96
N ARG A 185 -8.69 16.40 10.29
CA ARG A 185 -7.61 16.14 9.35
C ARG A 185 -7.27 14.66 9.36
N MET A 186 -7.12 14.08 8.19
CA MET A 186 -6.73 12.68 8.02
C MET A 186 -5.45 12.66 7.21
N THR A 187 -4.39 12.10 7.78
CA THR A 187 -3.07 12.05 7.14
C THR A 187 -2.64 10.60 7.00
N ILE A 188 -2.22 10.23 5.79
CA ILE A 188 -1.59 8.94 5.49
C ILE A 188 -0.13 9.20 5.19
N VAL A 189 0.75 8.48 5.89
CA VAL A 189 2.19 8.54 5.68
C VAL A 189 2.65 7.20 5.15
N GLN A 190 3.28 7.19 3.98
CA GLN A 190 3.82 6.01 3.31
C GLN A 190 5.31 6.22 3.00
N PRO A 191 6.20 6.03 4.00
CA PRO A 191 7.60 6.46 3.90
C PRO A 191 8.37 5.79 2.76
N ARG A 192 8.10 4.50 2.50
CA ARG A 192 8.78 3.75 1.43
C ARG A 192 8.47 4.25 0.01
N LEU A 193 7.43 5.07 -0.15
CA LEU A 193 7.10 5.75 -1.41
C LEU A 193 7.33 7.26 -1.35
N ASP A 194 7.97 7.77 -0.28
CA ASP A 194 8.18 9.19 -0.05
C ASP A 194 6.88 10.00 -0.23
N SER A 195 5.80 9.48 0.36
CA SER A 195 4.45 9.98 0.14
C SER A 195 3.78 10.32 1.47
N VAL A 196 3.36 11.58 1.59
CA VAL A 196 2.49 12.08 2.65
C VAL A 196 1.27 12.68 1.99
N SER A 197 0.08 12.22 2.37
CA SER A 197 -1.19 12.67 1.83
C SER A 197 -2.09 13.08 2.99
N SER A 198 -2.72 14.25 2.89
CA SER A 198 -3.67 14.72 3.90
C SER A 198 -4.97 15.15 3.23
N ASP A 199 -6.08 14.87 3.90
CA ASP A 199 -7.42 15.35 3.56
C ASP A 199 -8.05 16.00 4.80
N THR A 200 -8.84 17.04 4.61
CA THR A 200 -9.46 17.80 5.70
C THR A 200 -10.94 18.00 5.42
N MET A 201 -11.76 17.82 6.44
CA MET A 201 -13.21 18.04 6.37
C MET A 201 -13.78 18.51 7.70
N THR A 202 -14.98 19.05 7.66
CA THR A 202 -15.73 19.42 8.86
C THR A 202 -16.37 18.19 9.52
N VAL A 203 -16.68 18.29 10.81
CA VAL A 203 -17.44 17.25 11.52
C VAL A 203 -18.81 17.02 10.87
N ASP A 204 -19.49 18.08 10.44
CA ASP A 204 -20.82 17.98 9.81
C ASP A 204 -20.75 17.16 8.50
N GLU A 205 -19.74 17.38 7.66
CA GLU A 205 -19.52 16.59 6.45
C GLU A 205 -19.22 15.12 6.76
N LEU A 206 -18.49 14.85 7.86
CA LEU A 206 -18.15 13.50 8.26
C LEU A 206 -19.39 12.74 8.75
N LEU A 207 -20.23 13.39 9.56
CA LEU A 207 -21.48 12.83 10.06
C LEU A 207 -22.48 12.61 8.92
N ALA A 208 -22.61 13.57 7.99
CA ALA A 208 -23.44 13.38 6.80
C ALA A 208 -22.97 12.17 5.98
N TRP A 209 -21.67 12.02 5.76
CA TRP A 209 -21.12 10.82 5.11
C TRP A 209 -21.44 9.52 5.87
N ALA A 210 -21.39 9.56 7.21
CA ALA A 210 -21.71 8.41 8.05
C ALA A 210 -23.19 8.00 7.93
N GLU A 211 -24.09 8.97 7.97
CA GLU A 211 -25.54 8.75 7.91
C GLU A 211 -26.01 8.38 6.50
N ASP A 212 -25.55 9.08 5.47
CA ASP A 212 -26.05 8.94 4.10
C ASP A 212 -25.40 7.77 3.34
N ILE A 213 -24.15 7.44 3.65
CA ILE A 213 -23.37 6.44 2.89
C ILE A 213 -23.04 5.22 3.75
N VAL A 214 -22.44 5.43 4.92
CA VAL A 214 -21.89 4.33 5.72
C VAL A 214 -22.98 3.47 6.33
N MET A 215 -23.93 4.07 7.06
CA MET A 215 -24.97 3.33 7.77
C MET A 215 -25.81 2.45 6.82
N PRO A 216 -26.32 2.95 5.68
CA PRO A 216 -27.08 2.13 4.74
C PRO A 216 -26.25 0.97 4.17
N ALA A 217 -25.00 1.25 3.78
CA ALA A 217 -24.13 0.24 3.22
C ALA A 217 -23.73 -0.83 4.27
N ALA A 218 -23.46 -0.41 5.51
CA ALA A 218 -23.13 -1.31 6.61
C ALA A 218 -24.30 -2.24 6.96
N ALA A 219 -25.53 -1.73 6.96
CA ALA A 219 -26.73 -2.53 7.19
C ALA A 219 -26.89 -3.62 6.11
N LEU A 220 -26.74 -3.25 4.83
CA LEU A 220 -26.77 -4.21 3.72
C LEU A 220 -25.63 -5.22 3.82
N ALA A 221 -24.41 -4.77 4.11
CA ALA A 221 -23.24 -5.61 4.19
C ALA A 221 -23.33 -6.62 5.35
N ASP A 222 -23.84 -6.20 6.50
CA ASP A 222 -24.08 -7.07 7.65
C ASP A 222 -25.17 -8.11 7.36
N ALA A 223 -26.23 -7.73 6.64
CA ALA A 223 -27.27 -8.66 6.19
C ALA A 223 -26.84 -9.58 5.03
N GLY A 224 -25.75 -9.23 4.32
CA GLY A 224 -25.35 -9.89 3.07
C GLY A 224 -26.25 -9.55 1.88
N GLU A 225 -26.94 -8.42 1.94
CA GLU A 225 -27.87 -7.91 0.94
C GLU A 225 -27.22 -6.82 0.07
N GLY A 226 -27.97 -6.28 -0.88
CA GLY A 226 -27.52 -5.21 -1.78
C GLY A 226 -27.00 -5.70 -3.13
N GLU A 227 -26.40 -4.80 -3.91
CA GLU A 227 -25.94 -5.09 -5.25
C GLU A 227 -24.48 -5.61 -5.25
N HIS A 228 -24.23 -6.66 -6.03
CA HIS A 228 -22.86 -7.03 -6.37
C HIS A 228 -22.31 -6.07 -7.42
N LYS A 229 -21.43 -5.16 -6.99
CA LYS A 229 -20.77 -4.20 -7.88
C LYS A 229 -19.31 -4.56 -8.04
N ALA A 230 -18.83 -4.61 -9.28
CA ALA A 230 -17.42 -4.81 -9.57
C ALA A 230 -16.73 -3.45 -9.84
N GLY A 231 -15.48 -3.31 -9.41
CA GLY A 231 -14.73 -2.06 -9.43
C GLY A 231 -13.34 -2.23 -8.80
N GLU A 232 -12.65 -1.12 -8.51
CA GLU A 232 -11.26 -1.15 -8.01
C GLU A 232 -11.09 -1.96 -6.72
N HIS A 233 -12.09 -1.90 -5.83
CA HIS A 233 -12.12 -2.63 -4.57
C HIS A 233 -12.05 -4.17 -4.77
N CYS A 234 -12.37 -4.69 -5.96
CA CYS A 234 -12.24 -6.11 -6.27
C CYS A 234 -10.79 -6.61 -6.17
N ARG A 235 -9.78 -5.72 -6.27
CA ARG A 235 -8.35 -6.08 -6.11
C ARG A 235 -8.07 -6.83 -4.80
N TRP A 236 -8.75 -6.42 -3.73
CA TRP A 236 -8.60 -6.93 -2.37
C TRP A 236 -9.63 -8.00 -1.99
N CYS A 237 -10.57 -8.30 -2.89
CA CYS A 237 -11.63 -9.27 -2.64
C CYS A 237 -11.09 -10.72 -2.72
N LYS A 238 -11.35 -11.53 -1.70
CA LYS A 238 -10.96 -12.94 -1.59
C LYS A 238 -11.65 -13.85 -2.63
N VAL A 239 -12.84 -13.49 -3.10
CA VAL A 239 -13.60 -14.24 -4.14
C VAL A 239 -13.40 -13.69 -5.55
N LYS A 240 -12.42 -12.80 -5.75
CA LYS A 240 -12.24 -12.08 -7.02
C LYS A 240 -11.96 -12.97 -8.25
N GLY A 241 -11.47 -14.20 -8.03
CA GLY A 241 -11.15 -15.17 -9.09
C GLY A 241 -12.35 -15.97 -9.61
N ASN A 242 -13.48 -16.00 -8.89
CA ASN A 242 -14.70 -16.71 -9.29
C ASN A 242 -15.98 -15.88 -9.15
N CYS A 243 -15.85 -14.56 -8.96
CA CYS A 243 -16.97 -13.64 -8.79
C CYS A 243 -17.79 -13.48 -10.09
N ARG A 244 -19.11 -13.72 -10.01
CA ARG A 244 -20.04 -13.57 -11.13
C ARG A 244 -20.15 -12.12 -11.61
N ALA A 245 -20.37 -11.16 -10.71
CA ALA A 245 -20.50 -9.75 -11.09
C ALA A 245 -19.26 -9.20 -11.79
N ARG A 246 -18.07 -9.65 -11.39
CA ARG A 246 -16.82 -9.28 -12.07
C ARG A 246 -16.70 -9.96 -13.44
N ALA A 247 -17.16 -11.20 -13.59
CA ALA A 247 -17.24 -11.85 -14.89
C ALA A 247 -18.20 -11.09 -15.82
N ASP A 248 -19.41 -10.76 -15.33
CA ASP A 248 -20.43 -10.07 -16.12
C ASP A 248 -19.95 -8.68 -16.57
N GLN A 249 -19.29 -7.91 -15.68
CA GLN A 249 -18.69 -6.61 -16.05
C GLN A 249 -17.60 -6.75 -17.12
N ASN A 250 -16.68 -7.71 -16.98
CA ASN A 250 -15.61 -7.92 -17.96
C ASN A 250 -16.17 -8.42 -19.31
N MET A 251 -17.22 -9.24 -19.30
CA MET A 251 -17.87 -9.72 -20.52
C MET A 251 -18.69 -8.62 -21.19
N ALA A 252 -19.31 -7.71 -20.43
CA ALA A 252 -19.96 -6.52 -20.98
C ALA A 252 -18.96 -5.59 -21.68
N ALA A 253 -17.73 -5.48 -21.15
CA ALA A 253 -16.64 -4.74 -21.81
C ALA A 253 -16.19 -5.38 -23.14
N LEU A 254 -16.47 -6.66 -23.38
CA LEU A 254 -16.25 -7.31 -24.68
C LEU A 254 -17.39 -7.07 -25.68
N ALA A 255 -18.54 -6.56 -25.22
CA ALA A 255 -19.67 -6.23 -26.07
C ALA A 255 -19.52 -4.86 -26.78
N TYR A 256 -18.34 -4.25 -26.74
CA TYR A 256 -18.00 -3.13 -27.60
C TYR A 256 -18.12 -3.56 -29.06
N GLU A 257 -19.24 -3.21 -29.68
CA GLU A 257 -19.41 -3.28 -31.13
C GLU A 257 -18.54 -2.19 -31.77
N PHE A 258 -17.33 -2.53 -32.19
CA PHE A 258 -16.59 -1.69 -33.11
C PHE A 258 -17.39 -1.62 -34.43
N LYS A 259 -17.95 -0.46 -34.75
CA LYS A 259 -18.47 -0.18 -36.09
C LYS A 259 -17.39 0.47 -36.94
N GLU A 260 -17.32 0.03 -38.20
CA GLU A 260 -16.23 0.21 -39.16
C GLU A 260 -15.77 1.67 -39.33
N PRO A 261 -14.53 1.95 -38.91
CA PRO A 261 -13.40 2.06 -39.83
C PRO A 261 -12.45 0.85 -39.74
N ALA A 262 -11.59 0.66 -40.75
CA ALA A 262 -10.61 -0.44 -40.77
C ALA A 262 -9.52 -0.31 -39.69
N LEU A 263 -9.37 0.87 -39.08
CA LEU A 263 -8.40 1.20 -38.05
C LEU A 263 -9.11 1.95 -36.92
N LEU A 264 -8.69 1.68 -35.69
CA LEU A 264 -9.17 2.35 -34.49
C LEU A 264 -8.57 3.76 -34.37
N SER A 265 -9.36 4.73 -33.94
CA SER A 265 -8.88 6.02 -33.46
C SER A 265 -8.07 5.88 -32.17
N LEU A 266 -7.23 6.88 -31.83
CA LEU A 266 -6.48 6.87 -30.57
C LEU A 266 -7.39 6.90 -29.33
N GLU A 267 -8.57 7.51 -29.43
CA GLU A 267 -9.58 7.52 -28.36
C GLU A 267 -10.17 6.13 -28.13
N GLU A 268 -10.46 5.39 -29.22
CA GLU A 268 -10.87 3.99 -29.15
C GLU A 268 -9.74 3.11 -28.61
N VAL A 269 -8.49 3.34 -29.04
CA VAL A 269 -7.32 2.63 -28.50
C VAL A 269 -7.17 2.89 -27.00
N GLY A 270 -7.33 4.13 -26.53
CA GLY A 270 -7.31 4.48 -25.11
C GLY A 270 -8.38 3.73 -24.32
N SER A 271 -9.62 3.71 -24.83
CA SER A 271 -10.73 2.96 -24.23
C SER A 271 -10.46 1.46 -24.17
N ILE A 272 -9.88 0.89 -25.24
CA ILE A 272 -9.49 -0.52 -25.31
C ILE A 272 -8.36 -0.83 -24.32
N LEU A 273 -7.38 0.04 -24.16
CA LEU A 273 -6.28 -0.16 -23.22
C LEU A 273 -6.82 -0.30 -21.79
N THR A 274 -7.77 0.53 -21.38
CA THR A 274 -8.45 0.41 -20.08
C THR A 274 -9.12 -0.95 -19.91
N ILE A 275 -9.86 -1.41 -20.93
CA ILE A 275 -10.52 -2.72 -20.92
C ILE A 275 -9.48 -3.86 -20.88
N ALA A 276 -8.42 -3.76 -21.69
CA ALA A 276 -7.38 -4.77 -21.80
C ALA A 276 -6.62 -4.97 -20.47
N GLU A 277 -6.30 -3.88 -19.77
CA GLU A 277 -5.68 -3.96 -18.45
C GLU A 277 -6.59 -4.65 -17.42
N GLN A 278 -7.89 -4.31 -17.41
CA GLN A 278 -8.88 -4.95 -16.54
C GLN A 278 -9.01 -6.45 -16.83
N LEU A 279 -9.11 -6.82 -18.12
CA LEU A 279 -9.17 -8.21 -18.58
C LEU A 279 -7.90 -8.98 -18.23
N GLN A 280 -6.72 -8.37 -18.38
CA GLN A 280 -5.45 -9.01 -18.02
C GLN A 280 -5.36 -9.27 -16.51
N ALA A 281 -5.77 -8.31 -15.69
CA ALA A 281 -5.81 -8.48 -14.25
C ALA A 281 -6.81 -9.58 -13.83
N TRP A 282 -8.02 -9.56 -14.40
CA TRP A 282 -9.03 -10.59 -14.13
C TRP A 282 -8.59 -11.98 -14.60
N ALA A 283 -7.99 -12.10 -15.78
CA ALA A 283 -7.46 -13.37 -16.29
C ALA A 283 -6.41 -13.97 -15.35
N LYS A 284 -5.50 -13.14 -14.79
CA LYS A 284 -4.53 -13.60 -13.78
C LYS A 284 -5.22 -14.09 -12.50
N ASP A 285 -6.25 -13.40 -12.01
CA ASP A 285 -6.99 -13.81 -10.82
C ASP A 285 -7.74 -15.15 -11.05
N VAL A 286 -8.36 -15.34 -12.22
CA VAL A 286 -9.02 -16.61 -12.60
C VAL A 286 -8.02 -17.75 -12.71
N GLN A 287 -6.86 -17.50 -13.35
CA GLN A 287 -5.78 -18.49 -13.44
C GLN A 287 -5.25 -18.89 -12.07
N GLY A 288 -5.06 -17.92 -11.16
CA GLY A 288 -4.65 -18.18 -9.78
C GLY A 288 -5.65 -19.05 -9.04
N PHE A 289 -6.94 -18.70 -9.07
CA PHE A 289 -8.00 -19.52 -8.48
C PHE A 289 -8.02 -20.93 -9.06
N ALA A 290 -8.02 -21.07 -10.39
CA ALA A 290 -8.02 -22.38 -11.06
C ALA A 290 -6.80 -23.23 -10.67
N PHE A 291 -5.63 -22.61 -10.53
CA PHE A 291 -4.41 -23.27 -10.08
C PHE A 291 -4.52 -23.77 -8.63
N ASP A 292 -5.02 -22.94 -7.71
CA ASP A 292 -5.21 -23.32 -6.30
C ASP A 292 -6.24 -24.44 -6.16
N GLN A 293 -7.36 -24.35 -6.89
CA GLN A 293 -8.36 -25.43 -6.94
C GLN A 293 -7.74 -26.73 -7.48
N ALA A 294 -6.96 -26.66 -8.57
CA ALA A 294 -6.29 -27.83 -9.14
C ALA A 294 -5.26 -28.45 -8.18
N LYS A 295 -4.50 -27.61 -7.45
CA LYS A 295 -3.55 -28.03 -6.43
C LYS A 295 -4.23 -28.70 -5.24
N SER A 296 -5.44 -28.28 -4.90
CA SER A 296 -6.27 -28.92 -3.86
C SER A 296 -6.94 -30.22 -4.32
N GLY A 297 -6.71 -30.65 -5.57
CA GLY A 297 -7.21 -31.90 -6.13
C GLY A 297 -8.53 -31.79 -6.90
N GLN A 298 -9.09 -30.57 -7.02
CA GLN A 298 -10.27 -30.35 -7.84
C GLN A 298 -9.92 -30.35 -9.34
N ARG A 299 -10.85 -30.81 -10.19
CA ARG A 299 -10.67 -30.77 -11.65
C ARG A 299 -11.28 -29.49 -12.22
N VAL A 300 -10.48 -28.76 -13.00
CA VAL A 300 -10.96 -27.66 -13.85
C VAL A 300 -11.18 -28.21 -15.27
N PRO A 301 -12.42 -28.31 -15.77
CA PRO A 301 -12.69 -28.85 -17.09
C PRO A 301 -11.89 -28.15 -18.19
N GLY A 302 -11.29 -28.93 -19.10
CA GLY A 302 -10.43 -28.42 -20.17
C GLY A 302 -8.99 -28.11 -19.78
N TRP A 303 -8.64 -28.17 -18.48
CA TRP A 303 -7.30 -27.88 -17.97
C TRP A 303 -6.74 -29.04 -17.15
N LYS A 304 -5.41 -29.15 -17.08
CA LYS A 304 -4.71 -30.12 -16.22
C LYS A 304 -3.51 -29.46 -15.55
N LEU A 305 -3.25 -29.87 -14.31
CA LEU A 305 -2.02 -29.53 -13.60
C LEU A 305 -0.92 -30.53 -14.01
N VAL A 306 0.24 -30.02 -14.41
CA VAL A 306 1.41 -30.82 -14.80
C VAL A 306 2.65 -30.26 -14.12
N GLU A 307 3.70 -31.07 -14.02
CA GLU A 307 5.01 -30.59 -13.58
C GLU A 307 5.53 -29.52 -14.54
N GLY A 308 6.04 -28.42 -13.97
CA GLY A 308 6.76 -27.42 -14.73
C GLY A 308 8.06 -27.99 -15.28
N ARG A 309 8.67 -27.29 -16.24
CA ARG A 309 10.00 -27.66 -16.75
C ARG A 309 11.03 -27.54 -15.63
N SER A 310 11.65 -28.65 -15.24
CA SER A 310 12.76 -28.65 -14.28
C SER A 310 14.02 -28.07 -14.91
N ASN A 311 14.63 -27.07 -14.28
CA ASN A 311 15.95 -26.59 -14.65
C ASN A 311 17.02 -27.32 -13.83
N ARG A 312 18.16 -27.66 -14.44
CA ARG A 312 19.31 -28.20 -13.70
C ARG A 312 19.89 -27.09 -12.83
N VAL A 313 20.10 -27.37 -11.54
CA VAL A 313 20.68 -26.43 -10.57
C VAL A 313 21.99 -27.01 -10.06
N ILE A 314 23.03 -26.18 -10.00
CA ILE A 314 24.28 -26.53 -9.32
C ILE A 314 24.02 -26.45 -7.81
N THR A 315 24.07 -27.60 -7.13
CA THR A 315 23.78 -27.71 -5.69
C THR A 315 24.95 -27.31 -4.81
N ASP A 316 26.17 -27.43 -5.32
CA ASP A 316 27.41 -27.07 -4.62
C ASP A 316 28.35 -26.38 -5.62
N LYS A 317 28.40 -25.05 -5.53
CA LYS A 317 29.18 -24.23 -6.46
C LYS A 317 30.68 -24.38 -6.21
N GLU A 318 31.10 -24.60 -4.96
CA GLU A 318 32.51 -24.77 -4.61
C GLU A 318 33.04 -26.11 -5.08
N ALA A 319 32.28 -27.20 -4.87
CA ALA A 319 32.66 -28.51 -5.38
C ALA A 319 32.70 -28.56 -6.92
N VAL A 320 31.82 -27.79 -7.60
CA VAL A 320 31.86 -27.65 -9.06
C VAL A 320 33.10 -26.89 -9.50
N LYS A 321 33.45 -25.78 -8.84
CA LYS A 321 34.66 -25.00 -9.13
C LYS A 321 35.91 -25.88 -9.04
N VAL A 322 36.08 -26.62 -7.94
CA VAL A 322 37.20 -27.55 -7.74
C VAL A 322 37.28 -28.61 -8.84
N LYS A 323 36.14 -29.17 -9.27
CA LYS A 323 36.09 -30.18 -10.33
C LYS A 323 36.43 -29.61 -11.70
N LEU A 324 36.00 -28.39 -12.01
CA LEU A 324 36.28 -27.72 -13.28
C LEU A 324 37.75 -27.26 -13.36
N GLU A 325 38.30 -26.78 -12.24
CA GLU A 325 39.74 -26.47 -12.10
C GLU A 325 40.60 -27.73 -12.27
N ALA A 326 40.25 -28.85 -11.60
CA ALA A 326 40.96 -30.11 -11.74
C ALA A 326 40.88 -30.71 -13.16
N ALA A 327 39.84 -30.37 -13.91
CA ALA A 327 39.66 -30.75 -15.32
C ALA A 327 40.37 -29.80 -16.30
N ALA A 328 41.13 -28.81 -15.80
CA ALA A 328 41.83 -27.80 -16.60
C ALA A 328 40.91 -27.03 -17.57
N ILE A 329 39.65 -26.83 -17.19
CA ILE A 329 38.75 -25.92 -17.89
C ILE A 329 39.14 -24.49 -17.50
N ASP A 330 39.24 -23.60 -18.48
CA ASP A 330 39.57 -22.20 -18.21
C ASP A 330 38.42 -21.53 -17.44
N SER A 331 38.80 -20.70 -16.49
CA SER A 331 37.93 -19.99 -15.56
C SER A 331 36.89 -19.12 -16.26
N ASP A 332 37.20 -18.58 -17.43
CA ASP A 332 36.29 -17.79 -18.26
C ASP A 332 35.13 -18.61 -18.88
N TYR A 333 35.24 -19.95 -18.95
CA TYR A 333 34.16 -20.83 -19.42
C TYR A 333 33.09 -21.09 -18.35
N TYR A 334 33.39 -20.92 -17.07
CA TYR A 334 32.45 -21.26 -15.97
C TYR A 334 32.31 -20.21 -14.88
N LEU A 335 33.16 -19.19 -14.85
CA LEU A 335 32.97 -17.98 -14.07
C LEU A 335 32.49 -16.87 -15.00
N LYS A 336 31.59 -16.02 -14.49
CA LYS A 336 31.21 -14.81 -15.21
C LYS A 336 32.42 -13.86 -15.28
N PRO A 337 32.57 -13.07 -16.36
CA PRO A 337 33.56 -12.01 -16.41
C PRO A 337 33.43 -11.09 -15.20
N GLN A 338 34.55 -10.63 -14.66
CA GLN A 338 34.55 -9.65 -13.59
C GLN A 338 34.23 -8.27 -14.20
N GLU A 339 32.94 -8.01 -14.38
CA GLU A 339 32.45 -6.74 -14.92
C GLU A 339 32.52 -5.63 -13.87
N LEU A 340 32.76 -4.40 -14.34
CA LEU A 340 32.68 -3.21 -13.51
C LEU A 340 31.26 -3.11 -12.93
N LEU A 341 31.15 -2.77 -11.64
CA LEU A 341 29.86 -2.59 -10.99
C LEU A 341 29.05 -1.50 -11.71
N GLY A 342 27.73 -1.71 -11.77
CA GLY A 342 26.82 -0.69 -12.28
C GLY A 342 26.88 0.59 -11.42
N ILE A 343 26.50 1.71 -12.02
CA ILE A 343 26.61 3.04 -11.38
C ILE A 343 26.00 3.08 -9.98
N GLY A 344 24.83 2.49 -9.78
CA GLY A 344 24.14 2.48 -8.48
C GLY A 344 24.86 1.66 -7.41
N ASP A 345 25.56 0.58 -7.78
CA ASP A 345 26.33 -0.22 -6.82
C ASP A 345 27.67 0.44 -6.49
N LEU A 346 28.28 1.13 -7.46
CA LEU A 346 29.43 2.00 -7.22
C LEU A 346 29.04 3.15 -6.26
N GLU A 347 27.89 3.79 -6.49
CA GLU A 347 27.38 4.87 -5.62
C GLU A 347 27.13 4.40 -4.18
N LYS A 348 26.64 3.17 -4.00
CA LYS A 348 26.42 2.58 -2.67
C LYS A 348 27.71 2.23 -1.94
N LYS A 349 28.73 1.74 -2.66
CA LYS A 349 29.99 1.27 -2.05
C LYS A 349 31.01 2.38 -1.83
N ILE A 350 31.11 3.30 -2.79
CA ILE A 350 32.10 4.39 -2.80
C ILE A 350 31.47 5.68 -2.27
N GLY A 351 30.14 5.83 -2.37
CA GLY A 351 29.41 7.03 -1.97
C GLY A 351 29.24 7.99 -3.15
N LYS A 352 28.02 8.54 -3.29
CA LYS A 352 27.64 9.40 -4.43
C LYS A 352 28.59 10.59 -4.66
N LYS A 353 29.00 11.27 -3.59
CA LYS A 353 29.88 12.45 -3.68
C LYS A 353 31.28 12.08 -4.14
N GLU A 354 31.83 11.00 -3.60
CA GLU A 354 33.17 10.53 -3.91
C GLU A 354 33.24 9.93 -5.31
N LEU A 355 32.21 9.18 -5.72
CA LEU A 355 32.10 8.66 -7.09
C LEU A 355 31.98 9.77 -8.13
N ALA A 356 31.17 10.80 -7.87
CA ALA A 356 31.02 11.95 -8.77
C ALA A 356 32.32 12.73 -8.96
N VAL A 357 33.20 12.78 -7.95
CA VAL A 357 34.54 13.37 -8.07
C VAL A 357 35.47 12.49 -8.90
N LEU A 358 35.37 11.17 -8.76
CA LEU A 358 36.31 10.22 -9.38
C LEU A 358 36.05 9.96 -10.87
N ILE A 359 34.78 9.83 -11.27
CA ILE A 359 34.40 9.41 -12.62
C ILE A 359 33.24 10.22 -13.20
N GLY A 360 32.93 11.39 -12.63
CA GLY A 360 31.78 12.21 -13.02
C GLY A 360 31.77 12.60 -14.51
N ASP A 361 32.94 12.80 -15.09
CA ASP A 361 33.18 13.07 -16.52
C ASP A 361 32.88 11.86 -17.44
N LEU A 362 32.80 10.66 -16.86
CA LEU A 362 32.51 9.40 -17.55
C LEU A 362 31.07 8.91 -17.37
N ILE A 363 30.24 9.65 -16.60
CA ILE A 363 28.84 9.31 -16.34
C ILE A 363 27.94 10.14 -17.26
N LEU A 364 27.32 9.48 -18.24
CA LEU A 364 26.31 10.10 -19.08
C LEU A 364 24.92 9.64 -18.64
N LYS A 365 24.04 10.59 -18.29
CA LYS A 365 22.62 10.30 -17.99
C LYS A 365 21.82 10.50 -19.28
N PRO A 366 21.54 9.45 -20.06
CA PRO A 366 20.71 9.60 -21.25
C PRO A 366 19.28 10.01 -20.85
N GLN A 367 18.58 10.73 -21.71
CA GLN A 367 17.14 10.88 -21.57
C GLN A 367 16.49 9.49 -21.56
N GLY A 368 15.55 9.28 -20.63
CA GLY A 368 14.80 8.03 -20.53
C GLY A 368 14.03 7.78 -21.83
N LYS A 369 13.93 6.51 -22.24
CA LYS A 369 13.10 6.16 -23.40
C LYS A 369 11.64 6.58 -23.12
N PRO A 370 10.92 7.12 -24.11
CA PRO A 370 9.49 7.37 -23.97
C PRO A 370 8.74 6.08 -23.58
N VAL A 371 7.89 6.17 -22.57
CA VAL A 371 7.02 5.07 -22.12
C VAL A 371 5.61 5.63 -22.06
N LEU A 372 4.66 4.94 -22.69
CA LEU A 372 3.24 5.27 -22.56
C LEU A 372 2.77 4.90 -21.16
N VAL A 373 2.14 5.85 -20.48
CA VAL A 373 1.70 5.76 -19.08
C VAL A 373 0.30 6.33 -18.98
N VAL A 374 -0.44 5.98 -17.93
CA VAL A 374 -1.76 6.54 -17.65
C VAL A 374 -1.66 8.05 -17.36
N GLU A 375 -2.71 8.83 -17.64
CA GLU A 375 -2.70 10.30 -17.48
C GLU A 375 -2.49 10.75 -16.02
N THR A 376 -2.87 9.92 -15.05
CA THR A 376 -2.60 10.16 -13.62
C THR A 376 -1.13 9.99 -13.23
N ASP A 377 -0.29 9.49 -14.15
CA ASP A 377 1.15 9.41 -13.92
C ASP A 377 1.70 10.83 -13.79
N LYS A 378 2.41 11.09 -12.69
CA LYS A 378 2.88 12.43 -12.35
C LYS A 378 3.99 12.95 -13.28
N ARG A 379 4.54 12.10 -14.16
CA ARG A 379 5.61 12.50 -15.09
C ARG A 379 5.04 13.39 -16.19
N PRO A 380 5.72 14.50 -16.54
CA PRO A 380 5.23 15.43 -17.56
C PRO A 380 5.18 14.74 -18.93
N GLU A 381 4.17 15.10 -19.72
CA GLU A 381 4.02 14.60 -21.09
C GLU A 381 5.18 15.10 -21.96
N LEU A 382 5.78 14.19 -22.71
CA LEU A 382 6.96 14.48 -23.53
C LEU A 382 6.67 15.43 -24.70
N ASN A 383 5.41 15.54 -25.13
CA ASN A 383 4.98 16.34 -26.29
C ASN A 383 4.06 17.52 -25.89
N SER A 384 4.32 18.17 -24.76
CA SER A 384 3.66 19.44 -24.45
C SER A 384 4.23 20.55 -25.35
N VAL A 385 3.36 21.38 -25.91
CA VAL A 385 3.70 22.52 -26.80
C VAL A 385 4.64 23.53 -26.12
N GLU A 386 4.79 23.44 -24.79
CA GLU A 386 5.69 24.26 -23.98
C GLU A 386 7.17 23.85 -24.10
N ASN A 387 7.49 22.60 -24.46
CA ASN A 387 8.88 22.12 -24.55
C ASN A 387 9.56 22.40 -25.91
N ASP A 388 8.82 22.87 -26.92
CA ASP A 388 9.36 23.15 -28.27
C ASP A 388 10.01 24.55 -28.40
N PHE A 389 9.95 25.41 -27.37
CA PHE A 389 10.44 26.79 -27.44
C PHE A 389 11.67 27.10 -26.56
N ASP A 390 12.16 26.15 -25.76
CA ASP A 390 13.39 26.33 -24.98
C ASP A 390 14.62 25.98 -25.82
N GLY A 391 14.99 26.86 -26.77
CA GLY A 391 16.26 26.71 -27.48
C GLY A 391 16.52 27.56 -28.73
N GLU A 392 15.53 28.27 -29.29
CA GLU A 392 15.77 29.09 -30.49
C GLU A 392 15.99 30.58 -30.12
N GLU A 393 17.25 30.98 -30.03
CA GLU A 393 17.62 32.40 -30.15
C GLU A 393 17.32 32.87 -31.58
N PHE A 394 16.25 33.64 -31.74
CA PHE A 394 16.01 34.38 -32.97
C PHE A 394 16.91 35.63 -32.99
N GLU A 395 18.04 35.56 -33.70
CA GLU A 395 18.80 36.73 -34.09
C GLU A 395 17.98 37.56 -35.11
N THR A 396 17.67 38.81 -34.76
CA THR A 396 17.10 39.83 -35.68
C THR A 396 18.15 40.48 -36.54
#